data_AF-A0A6N8ZRC9-F1
#
_entry.id   AF-A0A6N8ZRC9-F1
#
_cell.length_a   1.000
_cell.length_b   1.000
_cell.length_c   1.000
_cell.angle_alpha   90.00
_cell.angle_beta   90.00
_cell.angle_gamma   90.00
#
_symmetry.space_group_name_H-M   'P 1'
#
loop_
_entity.id
_entity.type
_entity.pdbx_description
1 polymer ?
#
loop_
_entity_poly.entity_id
_entity_poly.type
_entity_poly.pdbx_seq_one_letter_code
_entity_poly.pdbx_strand_id
1 'polypeptide(L)'
;MRDRTALFLLLAPVVGDPFAALETAADFQRKCVTGVVMLPGVSQVADPHRLALGVALGAFREACVMVVVRLAQLRAGGFRHRRLANVERAREHVLLNIGAGAYRLIVADRGAHQYQKKAGQPAFCRHGCVLPSSEQRRMINQRSAMLRSTALVGRNARPMWIKKNSIDRPQDGRLPIPTQIISNEEYLPTPQTPEQRKVECLLKEWSAQRSKTLGLSRREFLAGSCGMAMAFMAMNEVFGPWFRVHASETYDPEAYPELWPKSSFVFDVQTHHVRTDGVEPLFFRKLSAPFNKELAGVEPQKGDLQFRNFIKEVFFDSDTQVAVISGVASNLFNVLNSDEMVEGRERINAMAGSQRLLAHGLTAPFFPNFLEETERMALDLKVDSWKFYPGVVERKGEFPFWMDDEELMYPFYEKILGYGMDLVCVHKGLPLPGSSLEHNHPRDIEKAARDHPDINFIIYHSGFKAANYELPPGDGYIQEGGYLPWTTDLVRMREANPDMTNVYMELGTTFGHTVITHPNVCAHFLGQILKAYGADHVIWGTDAIWWGSPQWQIEAFRRFRMPEALQEEFGYPDLTDADKDKILGLNAARLYGIDPDAARKALPADGLSQLKNWYGHEGGQPSNTQYGWIKA
;
A
#
# COMPACT_ATOMS: atom_id res chain seq x y z
N MET A 1 -30.29 10.87 -31.52
CA MET A 1 -28.98 11.55 -31.45
C MET A 1 -29.18 12.92 -30.84
N ARG A 2 -28.28 13.32 -29.93
CA ARG A 2 -28.23 14.60 -29.19
C ARG A 2 -29.35 14.86 -28.17
N ASP A 3 -29.17 14.31 -26.97
CA ASP A 3 -29.24 15.03 -25.67
C ASP A 3 -29.28 14.00 -24.53
N ARG A 4 -28.11 13.67 -23.98
CA ARG A 4 -27.95 12.90 -22.74
C ARG A 4 -27.06 13.61 -21.70
N THR A 5 -26.68 14.86 -21.97
CA THR A 5 -25.68 15.59 -21.18
C THR A 5 -26.31 16.48 -20.09
N ALA A 6 -27.62 16.70 -20.09
CA ALA A 6 -28.24 17.69 -19.19
C ALA A 6 -28.59 17.18 -17.77
N LEU A 7 -28.49 15.88 -17.48
CA LEU A 7 -28.86 15.36 -16.15
C LEU A 7 -27.67 15.27 -15.16
N PHE A 8 -26.43 15.45 -15.63
CA PHE A 8 -25.25 15.46 -14.76
C PHE A 8 -24.97 16.83 -14.10
N LEU A 9 -25.68 17.89 -14.51
CA LEU A 9 -25.37 19.28 -14.13
C LEU A 9 -26.11 19.81 -12.89
N LEU A 10 -26.99 19.04 -12.25
CA LEU A 10 -27.74 19.49 -11.07
C LEU A 10 -27.19 19.01 -9.72
N LEU A 11 -26.14 18.19 -9.71
CA LEU A 11 -25.53 17.67 -8.47
C LEU A 11 -24.18 18.35 -8.10
N ALA A 12 -23.57 19.09 -9.03
CA ALA A 12 -22.23 19.64 -8.86
C ALA A 12 -22.06 20.80 -7.84
N PRO A 13 -23.05 21.64 -7.49
CA PRO A 13 -22.78 22.75 -6.57
C PRO A 13 -23.05 22.45 -5.09
N VAL A 14 -23.63 21.29 -4.72
CA VAL A 14 -24.08 21.03 -3.33
C VAL A 14 -23.13 20.12 -2.55
N VAL A 15 -22.28 19.36 -3.23
CA VAL A 15 -21.28 18.51 -2.56
C VAL A 15 -19.96 18.74 -3.25
N GLY A 16 -19.09 19.56 -2.67
CA GLY A 16 -17.71 19.80 -3.14
C GLY A 16 -16.80 18.58 -3.05
N ASP A 17 -17.36 17.38 -3.16
CA ASP A 17 -16.69 16.08 -3.17
C ASP A 17 -17.26 15.23 -4.32
N PRO A 18 -16.51 15.04 -5.42
CA PRO A 18 -16.94 14.21 -6.55
C PRO A 18 -17.21 12.75 -6.18
N PHE A 19 -16.70 12.27 -5.04
CA PHE A 19 -16.91 10.90 -4.56
C PHE A 19 -18.27 10.69 -3.87
N ALA A 20 -18.88 11.74 -3.31
CA ALA A 20 -20.21 11.65 -2.70
C ALA A 20 -21.31 11.53 -3.77
N ALA A 21 -21.11 12.13 -4.95
CA ALA A 21 -22.00 11.97 -6.09
C ALA A 21 -22.05 10.51 -6.59
N LEU A 22 -20.92 9.78 -6.46
CA LEU A 22 -20.75 8.39 -6.90
C LEU A 22 -21.48 7.36 -6.02
N GLU A 23 -21.38 7.47 -4.69
CA GLU A 23 -22.13 6.59 -3.77
C GLU A 23 -23.64 6.73 -3.99
N THR A 24 -24.10 7.96 -4.21
CA THR A 24 -25.52 8.24 -4.42
C THR A 24 -26.04 7.63 -5.73
N ALA A 25 -25.24 7.63 -6.80
CA ALA A 25 -25.62 7.07 -8.10
C ALA A 25 -25.62 5.53 -8.12
N ALA A 26 -24.59 4.90 -7.53
CA ALA A 26 -24.50 3.45 -7.45
C ALA A 26 -25.57 2.83 -6.53
N ASP A 27 -25.90 3.53 -5.44
CA ASP A 27 -26.94 3.09 -4.50
C ASP A 27 -28.37 3.29 -5.07
N PHE A 28 -28.55 4.30 -5.94
CA PHE A 28 -29.79 4.51 -6.70
C PHE A 28 -30.01 3.43 -7.77
N GLN A 29 -28.96 3.03 -8.50
CA GLN A 29 -29.04 1.95 -9.49
C GLN A 29 -29.40 0.59 -8.84
N ARG A 30 -28.89 0.29 -7.64
CA ARG A 30 -29.24 -0.95 -6.93
C ARG A 30 -30.69 -1.00 -6.45
N LYS A 31 -31.25 0.14 -6.02
CA LYS A 31 -32.62 0.20 -5.44
C LYS A 31 -33.73 0.22 -6.49
N CYS A 32 -33.45 0.65 -7.72
CA CYS A 32 -34.45 0.66 -8.79
C CYS A 32 -34.68 -0.70 -9.47
N VAL A 33 -33.77 -1.68 -9.29
CA VAL A 33 -33.87 -3.00 -9.96
C VAL A 33 -34.79 -3.99 -9.21
N THR A 34 -35.24 -3.68 -8.00
CA THR A 34 -35.94 -4.64 -7.13
C THR A 34 -37.44 -4.40 -6.91
N GLY A 35 -38.13 -3.60 -7.73
CA GLY A 35 -39.58 -3.40 -7.53
C GLY A 35 -40.36 -2.90 -8.73
N VAL A 36 -40.84 -3.81 -9.58
CA VAL A 36 -41.97 -3.53 -10.48
C VAL A 36 -42.99 -4.67 -10.34
N VAL A 37 -44.09 -4.40 -9.63
CA VAL A 37 -45.29 -5.25 -9.57
C VAL A 37 -46.33 -4.64 -10.52
N MET A 38 -46.81 -5.43 -11.49
CA MET A 38 -47.82 -5.03 -12.48
C MET A 38 -49.24 -5.19 -11.92
N LEU A 39 -50.10 -4.18 -12.08
CA LEU A 39 -51.56 -4.29 -11.91
C LEU A 39 -52.28 -3.86 -13.21
N PRO A 40 -53.35 -4.55 -13.64
CA PRO A 40 -53.99 -4.30 -14.93
C PRO A 40 -55.20 -3.36 -14.83
N GLY A 41 -55.34 -2.48 -15.82
CA GLY A 41 -56.63 -1.94 -16.27
C GLY A 41 -56.88 -0.45 -16.05
N VAL A 42 -56.38 0.42 -16.95
CA VAL A 42 -57.10 1.62 -17.44
C VAL A 42 -56.59 1.93 -18.85
N SER A 43 -57.50 2.04 -19.80
CA SER A 43 -57.26 2.40 -21.20
C SER A 43 -57.63 3.87 -21.48
N GLN A 44 -56.80 4.50 -22.32
CA GLN A 44 -57.01 5.70 -23.15
C GLN A 44 -56.63 7.11 -22.61
N VAL A 45 -55.49 7.57 -23.17
CA VAL A 45 -55.08 8.92 -23.59
C VAL A 45 -54.86 10.02 -22.53
N ALA A 46 -53.60 10.18 -22.09
CA ALA A 46 -52.84 11.45 -22.09
C ALA A 46 -51.37 11.19 -21.63
N ASP A 47 -50.40 11.60 -22.45
CA ASP A 47 -48.93 11.73 -22.25
C ASP A 47 -48.26 11.02 -21.03
N PRO A 48 -47.53 9.89 -21.23
CA PRO A 48 -46.83 9.15 -20.18
C PRO A 48 -45.66 9.90 -19.51
N HIS A 49 -45.12 10.96 -20.12
CA HIS A 49 -43.92 11.63 -19.61
C HIS A 49 -44.20 12.68 -18.53
N ARG A 50 -45.41 13.25 -18.49
CA ARG A 50 -45.81 14.20 -17.43
C ARG A 50 -46.29 13.52 -16.16
N LEU A 51 -46.86 12.31 -16.25
CA LEU A 51 -47.31 11.56 -15.08
C LEU A 51 -46.13 10.99 -14.27
N ALA A 52 -45.08 10.50 -14.93
CA ALA A 52 -43.88 9.97 -14.28
C ALA A 52 -43.07 11.06 -13.54
N LEU A 53 -43.00 12.27 -14.09
CA LEU A 53 -42.31 13.40 -13.45
C LEU A 53 -43.08 13.92 -12.23
N GLY A 54 -44.41 13.98 -12.32
CA GLY A 54 -45.28 14.40 -11.22
C GLY A 54 -45.32 13.41 -10.06
N VAL A 55 -45.32 12.10 -10.35
CA VAL A 55 -45.29 11.05 -9.32
C VAL A 55 -43.90 10.94 -8.66
N ALA A 56 -42.80 11.12 -9.41
CA ALA A 56 -41.45 11.11 -8.85
C ALA A 56 -41.16 12.33 -7.95
N LEU A 57 -41.60 13.53 -8.35
CA LEU A 57 -41.47 14.74 -7.51
C LEU A 57 -42.38 14.70 -6.27
N GLY A 58 -43.58 14.11 -6.39
CA GLY A 58 -44.48 13.88 -5.26
C GLY A 58 -43.91 12.89 -4.24
N ALA A 59 -43.39 11.75 -4.71
CA ALA A 59 -42.78 10.72 -3.86
C ALA A 59 -41.47 11.21 -3.21
N PHE A 60 -40.69 12.04 -3.88
CA PHE A 60 -39.45 12.62 -3.32
C PHE A 60 -39.75 13.65 -2.22
N ARG A 61 -40.78 14.48 -2.38
CA ARG A 61 -41.22 15.41 -1.33
C ARG A 61 -41.76 14.68 -0.10
N GLU A 62 -42.56 13.63 -0.27
CA GLU A 62 -43.06 12.83 0.86
C GLU A 62 -41.97 12.03 1.55
N ALA A 63 -40.99 11.48 0.82
CA ALA A 63 -39.86 10.75 1.39
C ALA A 63 -38.95 11.67 2.24
N CYS A 64 -38.66 12.89 1.77
CA CYS A 64 -37.87 13.86 2.53
C CYS A 64 -38.61 14.33 3.79
N VAL A 65 -39.93 14.55 3.71
CA VAL A 65 -40.76 14.91 4.88
C VAL A 65 -40.82 13.74 5.88
N MET A 66 -40.94 12.49 5.42
CA MET A 66 -40.92 11.33 6.30
C MET A 66 -39.57 11.14 7.00
N VAL A 67 -38.44 11.35 6.32
CA VAL A 67 -37.10 11.22 6.93
C VAL A 67 -36.86 12.31 7.98
N VAL A 68 -37.28 13.54 7.72
CA VAL A 68 -37.16 14.64 8.68
C VAL A 68 -38.10 14.43 9.88
N VAL A 69 -39.32 13.94 9.66
CA VAL A 69 -40.27 13.60 10.75
C VAL A 69 -39.76 12.42 11.58
N ARG A 70 -39.14 11.41 10.97
CA ARG A 70 -38.59 10.24 11.69
C ARG A 70 -37.34 10.60 12.50
N LEU A 71 -36.49 11.49 11.99
CA LEU A 71 -35.34 12.04 12.73
C LEU A 71 -35.77 12.98 13.86
N ALA A 72 -36.86 13.73 13.70
CA ALA A 72 -37.45 14.55 14.76
C ALA A 72 -38.13 13.68 15.85
N GLN A 73 -38.79 12.59 15.47
CA GLN A 73 -39.39 11.63 16.41
C GLN A 73 -38.34 10.78 17.15
N LEU A 74 -37.17 10.55 16.57
CA LEU A 74 -36.06 9.82 17.22
C LEU A 74 -35.25 10.69 18.20
N ARG A 75 -35.36 12.03 18.14
CA ARG A 75 -34.72 12.97 19.09
C ARG A 75 -35.62 13.43 20.23
N ALA A 76 -36.92 13.14 20.20
CA ALA A 76 -37.85 13.39 21.30
C ALA A 76 -38.38 12.05 21.83
N GLY A 77 -37.64 11.44 22.76
CA GLY A 77 -37.98 10.13 23.31
C GLY A 77 -39.29 10.14 24.12
N GLY A 78 -40.14 9.15 23.83
CA GLY A 78 -41.11 8.55 24.75
C GLY A 78 -42.22 9.44 25.31
N PHE A 79 -43.35 9.55 24.61
CA PHE A 79 -44.67 9.71 25.24
C PHE A 79 -45.78 9.14 24.33
N ARG A 80 -46.67 8.33 24.93
CA ARG A 80 -47.78 7.65 24.26
C ARG A 80 -48.93 8.63 23.96
N HIS A 81 -49.50 8.50 22.75
CA HIS A 81 -50.91 8.69 22.38
C HIS A 81 -51.69 9.94 22.87
N ARG A 82 -51.91 10.94 21.98
CA ARG A 82 -53.20 11.17 21.27
C ARG A 82 -53.29 12.57 20.62
N ARG A 83 -53.79 12.55 19.38
CA ARG A 83 -54.48 13.60 18.59
C ARG A 83 -53.67 14.79 18.03
N LEU A 84 -53.57 14.75 16.70
CA LEU A 84 -53.41 15.86 15.76
C LEU A 84 -54.36 17.03 16.07
N ALA A 85 -53.79 18.21 16.27
CA ALA A 85 -54.31 19.49 15.79
C ALA A 85 -53.19 20.55 15.93
N ASN A 86 -52.98 21.35 14.88
CA ASN A 86 -52.16 22.58 14.84
C ASN A 86 -50.63 22.41 14.66
N VAL A 87 -50.20 21.99 13.46
CA VAL A 87 -48.80 22.08 13.00
C VAL A 87 -48.55 23.34 12.11
N GLU A 88 -49.56 24.17 11.85
CA GLU A 88 -49.41 25.37 11.01
C GLU A 88 -48.86 26.63 11.72
N ARG A 89 -48.31 26.54 12.94
CA ARG A 89 -47.85 27.74 13.67
C ARG A 89 -46.42 27.72 14.22
N ALA A 90 -45.58 26.77 13.82
CA ALA A 90 -44.18 26.68 14.25
C ALA A 90 -43.17 26.82 13.08
N ARG A 91 -43.53 27.63 12.07
CA ARG A 91 -42.73 27.84 10.85
C ARG A 91 -41.92 29.14 10.85
N GLU A 92 -41.90 29.91 11.93
CA GLU A 92 -41.37 31.30 11.94
C GLU A 92 -40.32 31.65 12.99
N HIS A 93 -39.75 30.72 13.75
CA HIS A 93 -38.60 31.06 14.62
C HIS A 93 -37.52 29.98 14.55
N VAL A 94 -36.27 30.43 14.58
CA VAL A 94 -35.00 29.67 14.55
C VAL A 94 -34.40 29.46 13.14
N LEU A 95 -34.46 30.51 12.31
CA LEU A 95 -33.25 31.05 11.69
C LEU A 95 -32.89 32.28 12.52
N LEU A 96 -31.92 32.16 13.45
CA LEU A 96 -31.10 33.25 14.01
C LEU A 96 -30.24 32.71 15.18
N ASN A 97 -28.95 33.11 15.16
CA ASN A 97 -27.91 33.00 16.19
C ASN A 97 -26.91 31.82 16.11
N ILE A 98 -25.87 32.08 15.32
CA ILE A 98 -24.48 31.70 15.56
C ILE A 98 -23.96 32.53 16.74
N GLY A 99 -23.28 31.92 17.73
CA GLY A 99 -22.37 32.65 18.63
C GLY A 99 -22.33 32.20 20.09
N ALA A 100 -21.11 31.85 20.53
CA ALA A 100 -20.58 31.85 21.91
C ALA A 100 -20.96 30.74 22.90
N GLY A 101 -19.95 30.28 23.66
CA GLY A 101 -20.11 29.97 25.08
C GLY A 101 -19.77 28.54 25.52
N ALA A 102 -18.61 28.42 26.18
CA ALA A 102 -18.18 27.26 26.94
C ALA A 102 -19.14 26.89 28.09
N TYR A 103 -19.26 25.59 28.40
CA TYR A 103 -19.63 25.14 29.74
C TYR A 103 -18.82 23.92 30.18
N ARG A 104 -18.05 24.12 31.26
CA ARG A 104 -17.53 23.10 32.17
C ARG A 104 -18.71 22.45 32.90
N LEU A 105 -18.67 21.13 33.05
CA LEU A 105 -19.47 20.44 34.07
C LEU A 105 -18.52 19.86 35.12
N ILE A 106 -18.56 20.47 36.29
CA ILE A 106 -18.03 19.96 37.56
C ILE A 106 -19.11 19.03 38.13
N VAL A 107 -18.74 17.79 38.46
CA VAL A 107 -19.48 16.98 39.43
C VAL A 107 -18.45 16.42 40.41
N ALA A 108 -18.49 16.94 41.63
CA ALA A 108 -17.90 16.34 42.81
C ALA A 108 -19.02 15.59 43.56
N ASP A 109 -18.76 14.37 44.03
CA ASP A 109 -18.39 14.11 45.42
C ASP A 109 -18.75 12.66 45.87
N ARG A 110 -17.88 12.15 46.76
CA ARG A 110 -18.00 11.07 47.76
C ARG A 110 -17.92 9.59 47.37
N GLY A 111 -16.93 8.95 47.99
CA GLY A 111 -16.90 7.51 48.25
C GLY A 111 -15.55 6.97 48.70
N ALA A 112 -15.02 7.47 49.83
CA ALA A 112 -13.79 6.94 50.43
C ALA A 112 -14.07 5.66 51.24
N HIS A 113 -13.28 4.60 51.01
CA HIS A 113 -13.04 3.59 52.04
C HIS A 113 -11.55 3.24 52.09
N GLN A 114 -10.92 3.63 53.20
CA GLN A 114 -9.58 3.24 53.63
C GLN A 114 -9.57 1.79 54.13
N TYR A 115 -8.52 1.04 53.80
CA TYR A 115 -8.06 -0.07 54.62
C TYR A 115 -6.55 0.04 54.82
N GLN A 116 -6.14 0.32 56.06
CA GLN A 116 -4.78 0.18 56.57
C GLN A 116 -4.70 -1.07 57.46
N LYS A 117 -3.59 -1.81 57.33
CA LYS A 117 -2.88 -2.64 58.34
C LYS A 117 -1.98 -3.62 57.56
N LYS A 118 -0.79 -4.03 57.96
CA LYS A 118 0.18 -3.71 59.03
C LYS A 118 1.40 -4.58 58.67
N ALA A 119 2.62 -4.09 58.89
CA ALA A 119 3.85 -4.84 58.69
C ALA A 119 4.13 -5.82 59.84
N GLY A 120 4.72 -6.98 59.53
CA GLY A 120 5.50 -7.81 60.46
C GLY A 120 4.92 -9.18 60.84
N GLN A 121 5.33 -10.24 60.12
CA GLN A 121 5.67 -11.58 60.65
C GLN A 121 6.23 -12.48 59.51
N PRO A 122 7.19 -13.39 59.78
CA PRO A 122 7.85 -14.20 58.75
C PRO A 122 7.12 -15.53 58.52
N ALA A 123 6.86 -15.88 57.27
CA ALA A 123 6.41 -17.22 56.89
C ALA A 123 7.60 -18.04 56.37
N PHE A 124 8.01 -19.02 57.16
CA PHE A 124 8.81 -20.15 56.69
C PHE A 124 8.03 -20.93 55.64
N CYS A 125 8.60 -21.14 54.46
CA CYS A 125 8.20 -22.24 53.59
C CYS A 125 9.39 -23.21 53.47
N ARG A 126 9.25 -24.34 54.16
CA ARG A 126 9.99 -25.58 53.85
C ARG A 126 9.61 -25.96 52.43
N HIS A 127 10.56 -26.00 51.51
CA HIS A 127 10.76 -26.99 50.44
C HIS A 127 12.10 -26.63 49.79
N GLY A 128 13.02 -27.60 49.73
CA GLY A 128 14.40 -27.38 49.31
C GLY A 128 14.51 -26.82 47.90
N CYS A 129 15.15 -25.66 47.77
CA CYS A 129 15.61 -25.13 46.49
C CYS A 129 17.13 -25.01 46.53
N VAL A 130 17.77 -25.69 45.58
CA VAL A 130 19.21 -25.62 45.29
C VAL A 130 19.57 -24.18 44.94
N LEU A 131 20.66 -23.65 45.50
CA LEU A 131 21.16 -22.32 45.16
C LEU A 131 21.69 -22.28 43.71
N PRO A 132 21.40 -21.23 42.92
CA PRO A 132 21.85 -21.14 41.53
C PRO A 132 23.37 -21.03 41.43
N SER A 133 23.93 -21.67 40.39
CA SER A 133 25.36 -21.60 40.05
C SER A 133 25.80 -20.16 39.70
N SER A 134 27.11 -19.92 39.66
CA SER A 134 27.70 -18.62 39.34
C SER A 134 27.24 -18.06 37.98
N GLU A 135 26.97 -18.92 36.99
CA GLU A 135 26.43 -18.52 35.68
C GLU A 135 24.96 -18.08 35.75
N GLN A 136 24.13 -18.75 36.56
CA GLN A 136 22.74 -18.36 36.75
C GLN A 136 22.62 -17.03 37.50
N ARG A 137 23.53 -16.73 38.44
CA ARG A 137 23.60 -15.40 39.09
C ARG A 137 24.02 -14.31 38.10
N ARG A 138 24.87 -14.62 37.11
CA ARG A 138 25.26 -13.69 36.05
C ARG A 138 24.09 -13.33 35.13
N MET A 139 23.26 -14.31 34.78
CA MET A 139 22.02 -14.08 34.01
C MET A 139 20.94 -13.32 34.81
N ILE A 140 20.79 -13.59 36.11
CA ILE A 140 19.86 -12.86 36.98
C ILE A 140 20.28 -11.40 37.16
N ASN A 141 21.59 -11.13 37.26
CA ASN A 141 22.12 -9.77 37.33
C ASN A 141 21.99 -9.02 35.99
N GLN A 142 22.16 -9.69 34.85
CA GLN A 142 21.89 -9.09 33.53
C GLN A 142 20.39 -8.78 33.34
N ARG A 143 19.48 -9.69 33.74
CA ARG A 143 18.03 -9.43 33.74
C ARG A 143 17.64 -8.28 34.68
N SER A 144 18.28 -8.18 35.84
CA SER A 144 18.02 -7.11 36.81
C SER A 144 18.55 -5.75 36.33
N ALA A 145 19.64 -5.71 35.55
CA ALA A 145 20.13 -4.49 34.90
C ALA A 145 19.19 -4.04 33.77
N MET A 146 18.64 -4.99 33.00
CA MET A 146 17.64 -4.73 31.95
C MET A 146 16.33 -4.18 32.56
N LEU A 147 15.85 -4.78 33.66
CA LEU A 147 14.63 -4.36 34.37
C LEU A 147 14.77 -3.02 35.11
N ARG A 148 15.98 -2.66 35.57
CA ARG A 148 16.25 -1.33 36.15
C ARG A 148 16.32 -0.22 35.09
N SER A 149 16.69 -0.54 33.85
CA SER A 149 16.63 0.43 32.74
C SER A 149 15.18 0.79 32.34
N THR A 150 14.23 -0.12 32.56
CA THR A 150 12.80 0.10 32.27
C THR A 150 12.04 0.87 33.35
N ALA A 151 12.64 1.13 34.52
CA ALA A 151 11.98 1.80 35.64
C ALA A 151 12.23 3.32 35.73
N LEU A 152 12.98 3.90 34.80
CA LEU A 152 13.23 5.35 34.69
C LEU A 152 12.70 5.89 33.36
N VAL A 153 11.44 5.61 33.06
CA VAL A 153 10.74 6.25 31.94
C VAL A 153 9.70 7.18 32.54
N GLY A 154 10.08 8.45 32.69
CA GLY A 154 9.20 9.52 33.13
C GLY A 154 8.00 9.71 32.20
N ARG A 155 6.96 10.40 32.67
CA ARG A 155 5.69 10.69 31.97
C ARG A 155 5.81 11.52 30.66
N ASN A 156 7.01 11.64 30.08
CA ASN A 156 7.34 12.39 28.86
C ASN A 156 8.15 11.53 27.86
N ALA A 157 7.87 10.24 27.75
CA ALA A 157 8.52 9.41 26.73
C ALA A 157 7.92 9.73 25.37
N ARG A 158 8.67 10.40 24.49
CA ARG A 158 8.27 10.60 23.10
C ARG A 158 7.94 9.24 22.46
N PRO A 159 6.91 9.16 21.59
CA PRO A 159 6.57 7.92 20.91
C PRO A 159 7.81 7.41 20.17
N MET A 160 8.04 6.09 20.11
CA MET A 160 9.22 5.54 19.44
C MET A 160 9.12 5.65 17.91
N TRP A 161 7.90 5.56 17.38
CA TRP A 161 7.57 5.70 15.96
C TRP A 161 6.41 6.66 15.77
N ILE A 162 6.39 7.38 14.65
CA ILE A 162 5.37 8.38 14.31
C ILE A 162 4.96 8.16 12.83
N LYS A 163 3.68 8.34 12.50
CA LYS A 163 3.21 8.33 11.11
C LYS A 163 3.86 9.48 10.36
N LYS A 164 4.52 9.23 9.22
CA LYS A 164 5.27 10.28 8.51
C LYS A 164 4.41 11.48 8.12
N ASN A 165 3.21 11.21 7.61
CA ASN A 165 2.25 12.25 7.23
C ASN A 165 1.85 13.19 8.38
N SER A 166 1.84 12.73 9.64
CA SER A 166 1.51 13.54 10.82
C SER A 166 2.57 14.59 11.15
N ILE A 167 3.82 14.38 10.71
CA ILE A 167 4.93 15.32 10.83
C ILE A 167 4.97 16.24 9.61
N ASP A 168 4.82 15.67 8.43
CA ASP A 168 4.99 16.40 7.17
C ASP A 168 3.83 17.36 6.88
N ARG A 169 2.59 16.96 7.17
CA ARG A 169 1.41 17.76 6.79
C ARG A 169 1.38 19.12 7.50
N PRO A 170 1.62 19.24 8.83
CA PRO A 170 1.63 20.54 9.49
C PRO A 170 2.80 21.45 9.09
N GLN A 171 3.91 20.88 8.63
CA GLN A 171 5.16 21.61 8.33
C GLN A 171 5.40 21.84 6.83
N ASP A 172 4.45 21.44 5.98
CA ASP A 172 4.65 21.32 4.53
C ASP A 172 5.93 20.54 4.16
N GLY A 173 6.21 19.48 4.93
CA GLY A 173 7.41 18.64 4.84
C GLY A 173 7.40 17.61 3.72
N ARG A 174 6.29 17.47 2.99
CA ARG A 174 6.11 16.47 1.92
C ARG A 174 7.13 16.68 0.78
N LEU A 175 7.78 15.62 0.34
CA LEU A 175 8.81 15.64 -0.71
C LEU A 175 8.42 14.70 -1.86
N PRO A 176 8.82 14.99 -3.11
CA PRO A 176 8.52 14.15 -4.27
C PRO A 176 9.15 12.75 -4.18
N ILE A 177 10.27 12.61 -3.47
CA ILE A 177 10.90 11.32 -3.15
C ILE A 177 10.96 11.14 -1.63
N PRO A 178 10.84 9.92 -1.10
CA PRO A 178 11.17 9.65 0.29
C PRO A 178 12.66 9.89 0.56
N THR A 179 12.94 10.58 1.65
CA THR A 179 14.28 10.85 2.16
C THR A 179 14.57 10.01 3.40
N GLN A 180 13.80 8.96 3.63
CA GLN A 180 13.98 8.00 4.71
C GLN A 180 13.10 6.80 4.43
N ILE A 181 13.43 5.68 5.07
CA ILE A 181 12.64 4.46 4.95
C ILE A 181 11.30 4.60 5.66
N ILE A 182 10.24 4.23 4.93
CA ILE A 182 8.86 4.33 5.37
C ILE A 182 8.35 2.92 5.63
N SER A 183 8.29 2.57 6.92
CA SER A 183 7.79 1.27 7.33
C SER A 183 6.31 1.13 6.94
N ASN A 184 6.02 0.07 6.21
CA ASN A 184 4.67 -0.42 5.93
C ASN A 184 4.07 -1.22 7.11
N GLU A 185 4.73 -1.11 8.27
CA GLU A 185 4.60 -1.92 9.47
C GLU A 185 5.21 -3.32 9.39
N GLU A 186 5.53 -3.85 8.22
CA GLU A 186 6.15 -5.19 8.08
C GLU A 186 7.54 -5.30 8.67
N TYR A 187 8.15 -4.18 9.00
CA TYR A 187 9.47 -4.06 9.57
C TYR A 187 9.57 -2.83 10.47
N LEU A 188 10.57 -2.82 11.34
CA LEU A 188 10.80 -1.68 12.23
C LEU A 188 11.32 -0.50 11.40
N PRO A 189 10.76 0.72 11.55
CA PRO A 189 11.30 1.92 10.94
C PRO A 189 12.78 2.14 11.33
N THR A 190 13.61 2.31 10.32
CA THR A 190 15.02 2.66 10.50
C THR A 190 15.19 4.18 10.63
N PRO A 191 16.23 4.66 11.35
CA PRO A 191 16.54 6.08 11.38
C PRO A 191 16.96 6.59 9.99
N GLN A 192 16.63 7.84 9.70
CA GLN A 192 17.17 8.53 8.51
C GLN A 192 18.70 8.61 8.56
N THR A 193 19.37 8.21 7.47
CA THR A 193 20.84 8.26 7.40
C THR A 193 21.36 9.71 7.36
N PRO A 194 22.65 9.96 7.69
CA PRO A 194 23.25 11.28 7.50
C PRO A 194 23.15 11.80 6.05
N GLU A 195 23.34 10.93 5.08
CA GLU A 195 23.29 11.23 3.65
C GLU A 195 21.85 11.59 3.24
N GLN A 196 20.88 10.79 3.66
CA GLN A 196 19.46 11.08 3.47
C GLN A 196 19.04 12.44 4.06
N ARG A 197 19.52 12.77 5.27
CA ARG A 197 19.32 14.09 5.88
C ARG A 197 19.92 15.21 5.04
N LYS A 198 21.09 14.99 4.43
CA LYS A 198 21.73 15.95 3.54
C LYS A 198 20.90 16.16 2.27
N VAL A 199 20.38 15.10 1.65
CA VAL A 199 19.46 15.18 0.50
C VAL A 199 18.22 15.99 0.86
N GLU A 200 17.58 15.68 1.99
CA GLU A 200 16.39 16.39 2.45
C GLU A 200 16.68 17.89 2.66
N CYS A 201 17.81 18.23 3.27
CA CYS A 201 18.22 19.60 3.50
C CYS A 201 18.41 20.37 2.18
N LEU A 202 19.19 19.81 1.25
CA LEU A 202 19.43 20.39 -0.07
C LEU A 202 18.13 20.58 -0.85
N LEU A 203 17.27 19.57 -0.88
CA LEU A 203 15.99 19.64 -1.59
C LEU A 203 15.08 20.72 -0.99
N LYS A 204 15.02 20.85 0.34
CA LYS A 204 14.25 21.91 1.01
C LYS A 204 14.79 23.29 0.66
N GLU A 205 16.11 23.48 0.69
CA GLU A 205 16.76 24.74 0.37
C GLU A 205 16.55 25.13 -1.11
N TRP A 206 16.90 24.24 -2.03
CA TRP A 206 16.84 24.50 -3.47
C TRP A 206 15.39 24.70 -3.94
N SER A 207 14.43 23.93 -3.41
CA SER A 207 13.02 24.10 -3.77
C SER A 207 12.45 25.43 -3.27
N ALA A 208 12.87 25.91 -2.10
CA ALA A 208 12.45 27.21 -1.56
C ALA A 208 13.01 28.40 -2.36
N GLN A 209 14.21 28.25 -2.94
CA GLN A 209 14.79 29.26 -3.83
C GLN A 209 14.12 29.20 -5.21
N ARG A 210 14.02 28.02 -5.81
CA ARG A 210 13.55 27.84 -7.18
C ARG A 210 12.06 28.14 -7.36
N SER A 211 11.22 27.75 -6.40
CA SER A 211 9.78 28.03 -6.47
C SER A 211 9.51 29.53 -6.58
N LYS A 212 10.25 30.36 -5.83
CA LYS A 212 10.16 31.83 -5.91
C LYS A 212 10.54 32.37 -7.27
N THR A 213 11.60 31.85 -7.88
CA THR A 213 12.03 32.26 -9.23
C THR A 213 10.96 31.97 -10.29
N LEU A 214 10.23 30.85 -10.13
CA LEU A 214 9.16 30.44 -11.05
C LEU A 214 7.79 31.03 -10.71
N GLY A 215 7.67 31.81 -9.64
CA GLY A 215 6.39 32.36 -9.19
C GLY A 215 5.41 31.30 -8.65
N LEU A 216 5.91 30.13 -8.25
CA LEU A 216 5.12 29.02 -7.70
C LEU A 216 5.23 28.98 -6.18
N SER A 217 4.21 28.43 -5.50
CA SER A 217 4.42 27.99 -4.12
C SER A 217 5.42 26.83 -4.08
N ARG A 218 6.12 26.66 -2.95
CA ARG A 218 7.01 25.51 -2.76
C ARG A 218 6.26 24.18 -2.92
N ARG A 219 4.97 24.13 -2.54
CA ARG A 219 4.16 22.92 -2.65
C ARG A 219 3.84 22.56 -4.08
N GLU A 220 3.40 23.52 -4.89
CA GLU A 220 3.16 23.32 -6.32
C GLU A 220 4.45 22.90 -7.04
N PHE A 221 5.57 23.56 -6.72
CA PHE A 221 6.87 23.19 -7.28
C PHE A 221 7.25 21.73 -6.97
N LEU A 222 7.12 21.30 -5.70
CA LEU A 222 7.44 19.94 -5.28
C LEU A 222 6.45 18.89 -5.79
N ALA A 223 5.22 19.27 -6.14
CA ALA A 223 4.24 18.37 -6.73
C ALA A 223 4.46 18.18 -8.26
N GLY A 224 5.16 19.10 -8.91
CA GLY A 224 5.44 19.06 -10.34
C GLY A 224 6.72 18.31 -10.75
N SER A 225 6.91 18.19 -12.06
CA SER A 225 8.11 17.57 -12.67
C SER A 225 9.41 18.26 -12.24
N CYS A 226 9.42 19.59 -12.11
CA CYS A 226 10.61 20.31 -11.67
C CYS A 226 11.05 19.96 -10.25
N GLY A 227 10.09 19.75 -9.35
CA GLY A 227 10.35 19.29 -7.99
C GLY A 227 10.94 17.88 -7.96
N MET A 228 10.40 16.99 -8.78
CA MET A 228 10.92 15.62 -8.94
C MET A 228 12.36 15.62 -9.46
N ALA A 229 12.64 16.35 -10.54
CA ALA A 229 13.99 16.47 -11.11
C ALA A 229 14.98 17.06 -10.10
N MET A 230 14.57 18.07 -9.35
CA MET A 230 15.40 18.64 -8.28
C MET A 230 15.70 17.64 -7.16
N ALA A 231 14.77 16.74 -6.85
CA ALA A 231 14.97 15.68 -5.88
C ALA A 231 16.11 14.74 -6.31
N PHE A 232 16.11 14.31 -7.57
CA PHE A 232 17.19 13.48 -8.12
C PHE A 232 18.50 14.25 -8.29
N MET A 233 18.46 15.56 -8.55
CA MET A 233 19.65 16.41 -8.52
C MET A 233 20.28 16.45 -7.11
N ALA A 234 19.46 16.57 -6.07
CA ALA A 234 19.93 16.53 -4.69
C ALA A 234 20.47 15.16 -4.30
N MET A 235 19.84 14.07 -4.76
CA MET A 235 20.39 12.72 -4.62
C MET A 235 21.77 12.60 -5.29
N ASN A 236 21.92 13.14 -6.51
CA ASN A 236 23.18 13.09 -7.23
C ASN A 236 24.31 13.84 -6.51
N GLU A 237 23.99 15.00 -5.92
CA GLU A 237 24.95 15.81 -5.15
C GLU A 237 25.45 15.09 -3.89
N VAL A 238 24.62 14.22 -3.29
CA VAL A 238 24.97 13.52 -2.05
C VAL A 238 25.60 12.16 -2.30
N PHE A 239 25.00 11.37 -3.18
CA PHE A 239 25.39 9.98 -3.38
C PHE A 239 26.31 9.79 -4.60
N GLY A 240 26.37 10.75 -5.53
CA GLY A 240 27.06 10.62 -6.82
C GLY A 240 26.09 10.53 -8.00
N PRO A 241 26.55 10.53 -9.26
CA PRO A 241 25.71 10.70 -10.46
C PRO A 241 24.94 9.42 -10.86
N TRP A 242 24.06 8.92 -9.98
CA TRP A 242 23.26 7.69 -10.20
C TRP A 242 22.04 7.92 -11.11
N PHE A 243 21.57 9.16 -11.21
CA PHE A 243 20.34 9.51 -11.93
C PHE A 243 20.60 10.49 -13.08
N ARG A 244 19.93 10.25 -14.22
CA ARG A 244 19.84 11.20 -15.32
C ARG A 244 18.96 12.38 -14.91
N VAL A 245 19.57 13.54 -14.78
CA VAL A 245 18.87 14.81 -14.56
C VAL A 245 19.53 15.88 -15.41
N HIS A 246 18.79 16.44 -16.35
CA HIS A 246 19.21 17.63 -17.07
C HIS A 246 18.86 18.89 -16.25
N ALA A 247 19.75 19.88 -16.24
CA ALA A 247 19.54 21.08 -15.44
C ALA A 247 18.23 21.81 -15.79
N SER A 248 17.81 21.78 -17.06
CA SER A 248 16.55 22.38 -17.52
C SER A 248 15.30 21.82 -16.89
N GLU A 249 15.32 20.55 -16.51
CA GLU A 249 14.18 19.93 -15.82
C GLU A 249 13.89 20.62 -14.49
N THR A 250 14.85 21.32 -13.87
CA THR A 250 14.63 22.01 -12.58
C THR A 250 14.00 23.39 -12.70
N TYR A 251 13.87 23.93 -13.91
CA TYR A 251 13.34 25.28 -14.15
C TYR A 251 12.28 25.37 -15.25
N ASP A 252 12.28 24.43 -16.20
CA ASP A 252 11.35 24.41 -17.32
C ASP A 252 10.43 23.18 -17.20
N PRO A 253 9.14 23.37 -16.86
CA PRO A 253 8.17 22.28 -16.82
C PRO A 253 8.03 21.53 -18.15
N GLU A 254 8.26 22.19 -19.28
CA GLU A 254 8.16 21.60 -20.63
C GLU A 254 9.39 20.76 -21.00
N ALA A 255 10.52 20.94 -20.32
CA ALA A 255 11.71 20.12 -20.54
C ALA A 255 11.46 18.64 -20.16
N TYR A 256 10.60 18.39 -19.17
CA TYR A 256 10.30 17.02 -18.74
C TYR A 256 9.58 16.18 -19.80
N PRO A 257 8.43 16.58 -20.37
CA PRO A 257 7.77 15.79 -21.42
C PRO A 257 8.62 15.62 -22.69
N GLU A 258 9.53 16.54 -22.99
CA GLU A 258 10.48 16.42 -24.11
C GLU A 258 11.57 15.36 -23.84
N LEU A 259 12.16 15.38 -22.64
CA LEU A 259 13.25 14.47 -22.27
C LEU A 259 12.76 13.09 -21.84
N TRP A 260 11.54 13.01 -21.31
CA TRP A 260 10.93 11.82 -20.74
C TRP A 260 9.52 11.60 -21.29
N PRO A 261 9.38 11.28 -22.59
CA PRO A 261 8.06 11.02 -23.16
C PRO A 261 7.42 9.83 -22.45
N LYS A 262 6.22 10.03 -21.87
CA LYS A 262 5.44 9.02 -21.12
C LYS A 262 4.87 7.91 -22.02
N SER A 263 5.75 7.19 -22.69
CA SER A 263 5.42 6.19 -23.70
C SER A 263 5.48 4.75 -23.16
N SER A 264 6.25 4.51 -22.10
CA SER A 264 6.38 3.20 -21.46
C SER A 264 5.04 2.67 -20.94
N PHE A 265 4.80 1.37 -21.14
CA PHE A 265 3.70 0.66 -20.50
C PHE A 265 4.12 0.27 -19.08
N VAL A 266 3.46 0.82 -18.06
CA VAL A 266 3.81 0.55 -16.65
C VAL A 266 2.80 -0.43 -16.05
N PHE A 267 3.30 -1.60 -15.67
CA PHE A 267 2.55 -2.67 -15.04
C PHE A 267 3.22 -3.07 -13.73
N ASP A 268 2.58 -2.73 -12.62
CA ASP A 268 3.06 -2.95 -11.26
C ASP A 268 2.51 -4.26 -10.67
N VAL A 269 3.33 -5.29 -10.53
CA VAL A 269 2.87 -6.63 -10.09
C VAL A 269 2.73 -6.77 -8.56
N GLN A 270 3.09 -5.74 -7.80
CA GLN A 270 3.06 -5.78 -6.35
C GLN A 270 2.53 -4.47 -5.78
N THR A 271 1.22 -4.40 -5.60
CA THR A 271 0.55 -3.28 -4.91
C THR A 271 -0.37 -3.80 -3.82
N HIS A 272 -0.74 -2.93 -2.88
CA HIS A 272 -1.59 -3.28 -1.75
C HIS A 272 -2.45 -2.10 -1.32
N HIS A 273 -3.59 -2.40 -0.70
CA HIS A 273 -4.35 -1.44 0.10
C HIS A 273 -4.91 -2.11 1.36
N VAL A 274 -5.45 -1.32 2.28
CA VAL A 274 -6.04 -1.87 3.52
C VAL A 274 -7.55 -2.10 3.36
N ARG A 275 -8.08 -3.06 4.13
CA ARG A 275 -9.52 -3.36 4.19
C ARG A 275 -10.33 -2.10 4.55
N THR A 276 -11.43 -1.86 3.84
CA THR A 276 -12.23 -0.62 3.95
C THR A 276 -13.19 -0.58 5.15
N ASP A 277 -13.61 -1.74 5.64
CA ASP A 277 -14.53 -1.94 6.77
C ASP A 277 -13.84 -2.42 8.05
N GLY A 278 -12.56 -2.78 7.93
CA GLY A 278 -11.72 -3.25 9.03
C GLY A 278 -10.95 -2.14 9.73
N VAL A 279 -10.42 -2.48 10.90
CA VAL A 279 -9.36 -1.72 11.53
C VAL A 279 -8.10 -1.86 10.66
N GLU A 280 -7.39 -0.75 10.35
CA GLU A 280 -6.09 -0.75 9.62
C GLU A 280 -5.21 -1.92 10.10
N PRO A 281 -4.32 -2.53 9.29
CA PRO A 281 -3.56 -3.74 9.64
C PRO A 281 -2.84 -3.65 11.00
N LEU A 282 -3.57 -3.92 12.09
CA LEU A 282 -3.20 -3.56 13.46
C LEU A 282 -2.12 -4.47 14.06
N PHE A 283 -1.59 -5.40 13.27
CA PHE A 283 -0.87 -6.53 13.81
C PHE A 283 0.56 -6.17 14.21
N PHE A 284 1.27 -5.44 13.37
CA PHE A 284 2.61 -4.96 13.69
C PHE A 284 2.61 -3.93 14.82
N ARG A 285 1.53 -3.15 14.95
CA ARG A 285 1.25 -2.31 16.14
C ARG A 285 1.16 -3.11 17.45
N LYS A 286 0.63 -4.34 17.43
CA LYS A 286 0.61 -5.24 18.59
C LYS A 286 1.99 -5.82 18.90
N LEU A 287 2.80 -6.11 17.88
CA LEU A 287 4.18 -6.55 18.05
C LEU A 287 5.11 -5.43 18.55
N SER A 288 4.81 -4.17 18.20
CA SER A 288 5.58 -2.98 18.59
C SER A 288 5.13 -2.34 19.92
N ALA A 289 3.99 -2.79 20.48
CA ALA A 289 3.44 -2.32 21.77
C ALA A 289 4.41 -2.38 22.98
N PRO A 290 5.33 -3.35 23.11
CA PRO A 290 6.34 -3.33 24.17
C PRO A 290 7.32 -2.16 24.05
N PHE A 291 7.46 -1.60 22.85
CA PHE A 291 8.47 -0.60 22.49
C PHE A 291 7.88 0.81 22.33
N ASN A 292 6.55 0.95 22.24
CA ASN A 292 5.88 2.25 22.18
C ASN A 292 4.56 2.26 22.98
N LYS A 293 4.62 2.74 24.23
CA LYS A 293 3.46 2.77 25.15
C LYS A 293 2.36 3.75 24.72
N GLU A 294 2.68 4.76 23.91
CA GLU A 294 1.69 5.70 23.36
C GLU A 294 0.85 5.09 22.22
N LEU A 295 1.29 3.97 21.64
CA LEU A 295 0.51 3.22 20.64
C LEU A 295 -0.45 2.20 21.28
N ALA A 296 -0.35 1.96 22.59
CA ALA A 296 -1.24 1.08 23.32
C ALA A 296 -2.63 1.72 23.46
N GLY A 297 -3.62 1.17 22.74
CA GLY A 297 -5.02 1.62 22.83
C GLY A 297 -5.38 2.85 21.99
N VAL A 298 -4.52 3.27 21.05
CA VAL A 298 -4.86 4.30 20.06
C VAL A 298 -5.48 3.63 18.83
N GLU A 299 -6.78 3.82 18.66
CA GLU A 299 -7.54 3.33 17.49
C GLU A 299 -7.14 4.10 16.22
N PRO A 300 -6.95 3.43 15.07
CA PRO A 300 -6.73 4.09 13.79
C PRO A 300 -7.88 5.03 13.40
N GLN A 301 -7.54 6.15 12.77
CA GLN A 301 -8.54 7.01 12.15
C GLN A 301 -8.88 6.51 10.74
N LYS A 302 -10.15 6.61 10.37
CA LYS A 302 -10.70 6.14 9.10
C LYS A 302 -10.23 7.07 7.95
N GLY A 303 -9.55 6.55 6.93
CA GLY A 303 -9.38 7.27 5.66
C GLY A 303 -8.02 7.20 4.95
N ASP A 304 -6.93 6.83 5.64
CA ASP A 304 -5.58 7.10 5.12
C ASP A 304 -5.08 6.09 4.06
N LEU A 305 -5.53 4.83 4.10
CA LEU A 305 -5.06 3.77 3.18
C LEU A 305 -6.20 3.04 2.43
N GLN A 306 -7.39 3.64 2.44
CA GLN A 306 -8.61 3.03 1.88
C GLN A 306 -8.54 2.87 0.36
N PHE A 307 -9.45 2.07 -0.19
CA PHE A 307 -9.62 1.84 -1.63
C PHE A 307 -9.62 3.12 -2.49
N ARG A 308 -10.19 4.23 -1.99
CA ARG A 308 -10.15 5.55 -2.65
C ARG A 308 -8.72 6.11 -2.75
N ASN A 309 -7.94 5.99 -1.68
CA ASN A 309 -6.55 6.45 -1.66
C ASN A 309 -5.69 5.59 -2.59
N PHE A 310 -5.90 4.26 -2.58
CA PHE A 310 -5.25 3.35 -3.53
C PHE A 310 -5.47 3.80 -4.98
N ILE A 311 -6.73 4.07 -5.38
CA ILE A 311 -7.02 4.53 -6.75
C ILE A 311 -6.27 5.83 -7.07
N LYS A 312 -6.29 6.79 -6.14
CA LYS A 312 -5.61 8.07 -6.35
C LYS A 312 -4.09 7.89 -6.47
N GLU A 313 -3.45 7.26 -5.50
CA GLU A 313 -1.98 7.14 -5.44
C GLU A 313 -1.44 6.28 -6.58
N VAL A 314 -2.11 5.16 -6.91
CA VAL A 314 -1.68 4.22 -7.96
C VAL A 314 -2.07 4.72 -9.35
N PHE A 315 -3.32 5.10 -9.60
CA PHE A 315 -3.75 5.39 -10.97
C PHE A 315 -3.75 6.89 -11.33
N PHE A 316 -3.95 7.80 -10.36
CA PHE A 316 -4.01 9.24 -10.66
C PHE A 316 -2.65 9.93 -10.49
N ASP A 317 -1.99 9.68 -9.37
CA ASP A 317 -0.74 10.34 -9.02
C ASP A 317 0.50 9.64 -9.60
N SER A 318 0.32 8.49 -10.26
CA SER A 318 1.40 7.74 -10.89
C SER A 318 1.12 7.39 -12.36
N ASP A 319 2.17 6.98 -13.07
CA ASP A 319 2.12 6.50 -14.44
C ASP A 319 1.72 5.01 -14.53
N THR A 320 1.43 4.32 -13.42
CA THR A 320 0.94 2.94 -13.41
C THR A 320 -0.35 2.82 -14.21
N GLN A 321 -0.32 1.97 -15.24
CA GLN A 321 -1.46 1.71 -16.10
C GLN A 321 -2.20 0.47 -15.65
N VAL A 322 -1.49 -0.61 -15.36
CA VAL A 322 -2.06 -1.85 -14.82
C VAL A 322 -1.36 -2.18 -13.51
N ALA A 323 -2.08 -2.73 -12.55
CA ALA A 323 -1.49 -3.22 -11.31
C ALA A 323 -2.02 -4.62 -10.95
N VAL A 324 -1.29 -5.33 -10.11
CA VAL A 324 -1.79 -6.53 -9.40
C VAL A 324 -1.94 -6.17 -7.93
N ILE A 325 -3.12 -6.40 -7.36
CA ILE A 325 -3.33 -6.30 -5.92
C ILE A 325 -2.88 -7.59 -5.23
N SER A 326 -2.08 -7.41 -4.19
CA SER A 326 -1.48 -8.46 -3.40
C SER A 326 -1.91 -8.36 -1.93
N GLY A 327 -1.69 -9.47 -1.22
CA GLY A 327 -1.86 -9.59 0.22
C GLY A 327 -0.95 -10.68 0.77
N VAL A 328 -1.11 -10.99 2.05
CA VAL A 328 -0.30 -12.01 2.75
C VAL A 328 -1.16 -13.21 3.09
N ALA A 329 -0.76 -14.39 2.61
CA ALA A 329 -1.40 -15.66 2.95
C ALA A 329 -1.00 -16.08 4.39
N SER A 330 -1.68 -15.55 5.41
CA SER A 330 -1.47 -15.89 6.82
C SER A 330 -2.69 -15.55 7.67
N ASN A 331 -2.99 -16.38 8.68
CA ASN A 331 -4.03 -16.12 9.68
C ASN A 331 -3.61 -15.03 10.69
N LEU A 332 -2.37 -14.57 10.63
CA LEU A 332 -1.82 -13.59 11.54
C LEU A 332 -2.17 -12.15 11.15
N PHE A 333 -2.16 -11.87 9.85
CA PHE A 333 -2.32 -10.52 9.32
C PHE A 333 -3.79 -10.23 8.98
N ASN A 334 -4.27 -9.03 9.33
CA ASN A 334 -5.58 -8.53 8.91
C ASN A 334 -5.45 -7.77 7.58
N VAL A 335 -5.00 -8.47 6.55
CA VAL A 335 -4.84 -7.97 5.17
C VAL A 335 -6.01 -8.43 4.31
N LEU A 336 -6.13 -7.88 3.10
CA LEU A 336 -7.15 -8.32 2.15
C LEU A 336 -7.01 -9.81 1.87
N ASN A 337 -8.12 -10.54 1.95
CA ASN A 337 -8.17 -11.91 1.45
C ASN A 337 -8.44 -11.93 -0.08
N SER A 338 -8.34 -13.11 -0.69
CA SER A 338 -8.52 -13.29 -2.14
C SER A 338 -9.88 -12.79 -2.64
N ASP A 339 -10.97 -13.06 -1.93
CA ASP A 339 -12.32 -12.60 -2.30
C ASP A 339 -12.42 -11.06 -2.31
N GLU A 340 -11.84 -10.39 -1.30
CA GLU A 340 -11.82 -8.92 -1.23
C GLU A 340 -10.93 -8.29 -2.31
N MET A 341 -9.79 -8.91 -2.62
CA MET A 341 -8.90 -8.47 -3.69
C MET A 341 -9.57 -8.59 -5.07
N VAL A 342 -10.23 -9.72 -5.33
CA VAL A 342 -11.00 -9.94 -6.56
C VAL A 342 -12.18 -8.97 -6.62
N GLU A 343 -12.87 -8.70 -5.52
CA GLU A 343 -13.91 -7.67 -5.51
C GLU A 343 -13.35 -6.28 -5.85
N GLY A 344 -12.18 -5.91 -5.29
CA GLY A 344 -11.47 -4.68 -5.63
C GLY A 344 -11.11 -4.60 -7.12
N ARG A 345 -10.61 -5.70 -7.67
CA ARG A 345 -10.33 -5.89 -9.10
C ARG A 345 -11.56 -5.62 -9.96
N GLU A 346 -12.66 -6.32 -9.69
CA GLU A 346 -13.91 -6.17 -10.45
C GLU A 346 -14.45 -4.74 -10.38
N ARG A 347 -14.41 -4.12 -9.20
CA ARG A 347 -14.86 -2.73 -9.03
C ARG A 347 -14.04 -1.74 -9.85
N ILE A 348 -12.71 -1.85 -9.85
CA ILE A 348 -11.83 -0.97 -10.62
C ILE A 348 -12.01 -1.21 -12.13
N ASN A 349 -12.02 -2.47 -12.57
CA ASN A 349 -12.16 -2.79 -13.98
C ASN A 349 -13.53 -2.38 -14.52
N ALA A 350 -14.60 -2.54 -13.74
CA ALA A 350 -15.93 -2.07 -14.10
C ALA A 350 -16.02 -0.53 -14.19
N MET A 351 -15.38 0.19 -13.25
CA MET A 351 -15.31 1.65 -13.28
C MET A 351 -14.49 2.15 -14.48
N ALA A 352 -13.41 1.45 -14.83
CA ALA A 352 -12.56 1.80 -15.96
C ALA A 352 -13.19 1.41 -17.31
N GLY A 353 -13.99 0.35 -17.37
CA GLY A 353 -14.42 -0.28 -18.61
C GLY A 353 -13.26 -0.96 -19.37
N SER A 354 -12.14 -1.24 -18.68
CA SER A 354 -10.94 -1.89 -19.19
C SER A 354 -10.21 -2.62 -18.05
N GLN A 355 -9.25 -3.49 -18.37
CA GLN A 355 -8.45 -4.20 -17.36
C GLN A 355 -7.36 -3.28 -16.81
N ARG A 356 -7.53 -2.81 -15.57
CA ARG A 356 -6.63 -1.89 -14.85
C ARG A 356 -6.05 -2.52 -13.58
N LEU A 357 -6.75 -3.49 -13.01
CA LEU A 357 -6.32 -4.24 -11.84
C LEU A 357 -6.45 -5.74 -12.11
N LEU A 358 -5.52 -6.52 -11.55
CA LEU A 358 -5.50 -7.96 -11.43
C LEU A 358 -5.37 -8.33 -9.94
N ALA A 359 -5.65 -9.57 -9.55
CA ALA A 359 -5.65 -10.02 -8.17
C ALA A 359 -4.94 -11.35 -7.98
N HIS A 360 -4.09 -11.42 -6.95
CA HIS A 360 -3.49 -12.68 -6.51
C HIS A 360 -4.50 -13.59 -5.80
N GLY A 361 -4.33 -14.90 -5.93
CA GLY A 361 -4.88 -15.92 -5.05
C GLY A 361 -3.94 -16.19 -3.89
N LEU A 362 -4.39 -15.89 -2.68
CA LEU A 362 -3.68 -16.20 -1.44
C LEU A 362 -4.06 -17.59 -0.94
N THR A 363 -3.10 -18.50 -0.90
CA THR A 363 -3.27 -19.85 -0.41
C THR A 363 -1.95 -20.37 0.16
N ALA A 364 -1.99 -21.42 0.97
CA ALA A 364 -0.81 -22.03 1.59
C ALA A 364 -1.11 -23.44 2.14
N PRO A 365 -0.13 -24.35 2.15
CA PRO A 365 -0.32 -25.75 2.55
C PRO A 365 -0.74 -25.95 4.01
N PHE A 366 -0.56 -24.96 4.87
CA PHE A 366 -1.03 -25.00 6.26
C PHE A 366 -2.53 -24.73 6.41
N PHE A 367 -3.24 -24.34 5.33
CA PHE A 367 -4.69 -24.31 5.34
C PHE A 367 -5.24 -25.73 5.13
N PRO A 368 -6.13 -26.24 6.01
CA PRO A 368 -6.65 -27.61 5.91
C PRO A 368 -7.30 -27.96 4.56
N ASN A 369 -7.80 -26.96 3.84
CA ASN A 369 -8.47 -27.07 2.54
C ASN A 369 -7.67 -26.37 1.43
N PHE A 370 -6.33 -26.39 1.53
CA PHE A 370 -5.41 -25.70 0.62
C PHE A 370 -5.70 -25.94 -0.87
N LEU A 371 -5.86 -27.21 -1.26
CA LEU A 371 -6.09 -27.58 -2.65
C LEU A 371 -7.53 -27.28 -3.10
N GLU A 372 -8.52 -27.41 -2.22
CA GLU A 372 -9.90 -27.04 -2.52
C GLU A 372 -10.07 -25.53 -2.67
N GLU A 373 -9.43 -24.72 -1.82
CA GLU A 373 -9.43 -23.27 -1.97
C GLU A 373 -8.70 -22.83 -3.24
N THR A 374 -7.61 -23.51 -3.59
CA THR A 374 -6.93 -23.29 -4.88
C THR A 374 -7.89 -23.50 -6.06
N GLU A 375 -8.66 -24.58 -6.04
CA GLU A 375 -9.68 -24.84 -7.08
C GLU A 375 -10.76 -23.77 -7.12
N ARG A 376 -11.33 -23.41 -5.96
CA ARG A 376 -12.34 -22.35 -5.86
C ARG A 376 -11.81 -21.02 -6.39
N MET A 377 -10.59 -20.64 -5.99
CA MET A 377 -9.98 -19.40 -6.44
C MET A 377 -9.70 -19.39 -7.94
N ALA A 378 -9.27 -20.52 -8.52
CA ALA A 378 -9.02 -20.62 -9.95
C ALA A 378 -10.32 -20.59 -10.77
N LEU A 379 -11.33 -21.38 -10.37
CA LEU A 379 -12.53 -21.61 -11.18
C LEU A 379 -13.65 -20.61 -10.91
N ASP A 380 -13.86 -20.22 -9.65
CA ASP A 380 -14.95 -19.34 -9.26
C ASP A 380 -14.51 -17.88 -9.19
N LEU A 381 -13.42 -17.59 -8.47
CA LEU A 381 -12.91 -16.22 -8.33
C LEU A 381 -12.10 -15.76 -9.55
N LYS A 382 -11.53 -16.72 -10.30
CA LYS A 382 -10.66 -16.48 -11.45
C LYS A 382 -9.51 -15.55 -11.09
N VAL A 383 -8.77 -15.89 -10.05
CA VAL A 383 -7.55 -15.15 -9.67
C VAL A 383 -6.54 -15.16 -10.81
N ASP A 384 -5.68 -14.14 -10.89
CA ASP A 384 -4.79 -13.93 -12.04
C ASP A 384 -3.40 -14.56 -11.85
N SER A 385 -2.99 -14.80 -10.60
CA SER A 385 -1.73 -15.44 -10.23
C SER A 385 -1.76 -15.91 -8.78
N TRP A 386 -0.81 -16.75 -8.36
CA TRP A 386 -0.71 -17.25 -6.99
C TRP A 386 0.32 -16.51 -6.17
N LYS A 387 0.11 -16.36 -4.85
CA LYS A 387 1.06 -15.69 -3.97
C LYS A 387 1.31 -16.45 -2.67
N PHE A 388 2.58 -16.76 -2.39
CA PHE A 388 3.02 -17.53 -1.23
C PHE A 388 4.01 -16.79 -0.33
N TYR A 389 4.02 -17.20 0.95
CA TYR A 389 4.95 -16.76 2.00
C TYR A 389 5.57 -17.98 2.72
N PRO A 390 6.54 -18.68 2.11
CA PRO A 390 7.05 -19.95 2.65
C PRO A 390 7.77 -19.81 3.99
N GLY A 391 8.36 -18.64 4.26
CA GLY A 391 8.96 -18.33 5.55
C GLY A 391 7.99 -17.85 6.63
N VAL A 392 6.68 -18.01 6.48
CA VAL A 392 5.63 -17.46 7.39
C VAL A 392 6.00 -17.50 8.88
N VAL A 393 5.49 -16.52 9.64
CA VAL A 393 5.67 -16.48 11.10
C VAL A 393 4.78 -17.55 11.75
N GLU A 394 5.39 -18.59 12.32
CA GLU A 394 4.70 -19.73 12.95
C GLU A 394 3.73 -19.32 14.07
N ARG A 395 2.46 -19.09 13.72
CA ARG A 395 1.38 -18.74 14.64
C ARG A 395 0.06 -19.29 14.14
N LYS A 396 -0.86 -19.59 15.07
CA LYS A 396 -2.22 -20.06 14.74
C LYS A 396 -2.26 -21.27 13.78
N GLY A 397 -1.30 -22.19 13.89
CA GLY A 397 -1.23 -23.39 13.04
C GLY A 397 -0.50 -23.21 11.71
N GLU A 398 0.01 -22.01 11.42
CA GLU A 398 0.90 -21.77 10.28
C GLU A 398 2.25 -22.45 10.51
N PHE A 399 2.80 -23.06 9.46
CA PHE A 399 4.14 -23.65 9.45
C PHE A 399 4.89 -23.23 8.18
N PRO A 400 6.22 -23.03 8.26
CA PRO A 400 7.02 -22.73 7.08
C PRO A 400 7.15 -23.99 6.21
N PHE A 401 7.35 -23.79 4.91
CA PHE A 401 7.39 -24.88 3.94
C PHE A 401 8.37 -24.57 2.81
N TRP A 402 8.75 -25.59 2.05
CA TRP A 402 9.64 -25.46 0.90
C TRP A 402 8.83 -25.50 -0.40
N MET A 403 9.25 -24.72 -1.39
CA MET A 403 8.63 -24.69 -2.71
C MET A 403 8.93 -25.96 -3.52
N ASP A 404 10.01 -26.69 -3.18
CA ASP A 404 10.43 -27.94 -3.81
C ASP A 404 10.02 -29.20 -3.02
N ASP A 405 9.15 -29.05 -2.01
CA ASP A 405 8.56 -30.18 -1.29
C ASP A 405 7.60 -30.93 -2.22
N GLU A 406 8.02 -32.11 -2.67
CA GLU A 406 7.29 -32.93 -3.65
C GLU A 406 5.94 -33.42 -3.10
N GLU A 407 5.85 -33.75 -1.82
CA GLU A 407 4.60 -34.26 -1.23
C GLU A 407 3.61 -33.12 -0.98
N LEU A 408 4.13 -31.95 -0.60
CA LEU A 408 3.31 -30.82 -0.15
C LEU A 408 2.90 -29.88 -1.29
N MET A 409 3.84 -29.51 -2.17
CA MET A 409 3.67 -28.43 -3.15
C MET A 409 3.44 -28.93 -4.58
N TYR A 410 3.93 -30.11 -4.98
CA TYR A 410 3.74 -30.59 -6.36
C TYR A 410 2.27 -30.84 -6.71
N PRO A 411 1.43 -31.39 -5.80
CA PRO A 411 0.00 -31.48 -6.05
C PRO A 411 -0.65 -30.13 -6.37
N PHE A 412 -0.13 -29.03 -5.80
CA PHE A 412 -0.60 -27.69 -6.13
C PHE A 412 -0.17 -27.29 -7.54
N TYR A 413 1.11 -27.48 -7.92
CA TYR A 413 1.61 -27.14 -9.26
C TYR A 413 0.88 -27.89 -10.37
N GLU A 414 0.68 -29.21 -10.21
CA GLU A 414 -0.07 -30.03 -11.17
C GLU A 414 -1.51 -29.52 -11.32
N LYS A 415 -2.14 -29.15 -10.20
CA LYS A 415 -3.53 -28.69 -10.16
C LYS A 415 -3.71 -27.35 -10.87
N ILE A 416 -2.83 -26.38 -10.64
CA ILE A 416 -2.93 -25.05 -11.28
C ILE A 416 -2.67 -25.12 -12.79
N LEU A 417 -1.76 -25.98 -13.25
CA LEU A 417 -1.55 -26.24 -14.68
C LEU A 417 -2.80 -26.83 -15.32
N GLY A 418 -3.51 -27.72 -14.61
CA GLY A 418 -4.81 -28.24 -15.02
C GLY A 418 -5.89 -27.17 -15.22
N TYR A 419 -5.73 -26.01 -14.59
CA TYR A 419 -6.60 -24.83 -14.76
C TYR A 419 -6.10 -23.83 -15.79
N GLY A 420 -4.98 -24.11 -16.47
CA GLY A 420 -4.34 -23.18 -17.38
C GLY A 420 -3.66 -22.01 -16.68
N MET A 421 -3.24 -22.19 -15.42
CA MET A 421 -2.54 -21.19 -14.63
C MET A 421 -1.10 -21.64 -14.35
N ASP A 422 -0.15 -20.74 -14.54
CA ASP A 422 1.28 -21.02 -14.46
C ASP A 422 2.08 -19.98 -13.67
N LEU A 423 1.45 -18.91 -13.18
CA LEU A 423 2.15 -17.83 -12.47
C LEU A 423 2.14 -18.02 -10.95
N VAL A 424 3.31 -18.25 -10.37
CA VAL A 424 3.51 -18.42 -8.92
C VAL A 424 4.46 -17.34 -8.40
N CYS A 425 3.91 -16.41 -7.62
CA CYS A 425 4.65 -15.36 -6.95
C CYS A 425 5.05 -15.79 -5.54
N VAL A 426 6.31 -15.62 -5.14
CA VAL A 426 6.81 -16.15 -3.87
C VAL A 426 7.62 -15.10 -3.13
N HIS A 427 7.24 -14.82 -1.88
CA HIS A 427 7.98 -13.91 -1.01
C HIS A 427 9.22 -14.61 -0.44
N LYS A 428 10.38 -14.44 -1.08
CA LYS A 428 11.68 -15.01 -0.67
C LYS A 428 12.72 -13.96 -0.26
N GLY A 429 12.61 -12.72 -0.74
CA GLY A 429 13.43 -11.61 -0.23
C GLY A 429 12.77 -10.91 0.96
N LEU A 430 13.51 -10.01 1.59
CA LEU A 430 13.10 -9.13 2.69
C LEU A 430 12.33 -9.87 3.80
N PRO A 431 12.94 -10.89 4.43
CA PRO A 431 12.26 -11.76 5.39
C PRO A 431 11.66 -10.94 6.54
N LEU A 432 10.37 -11.19 6.79
CA LEU A 432 9.62 -10.50 7.84
C LEU A 432 10.20 -10.78 9.23
N PRO A 433 10.09 -9.85 10.20
CA PRO A 433 10.50 -10.10 11.58
C PRO A 433 9.82 -11.34 12.18
N GLY A 434 10.62 -12.30 12.63
CA GLY A 434 10.14 -13.57 13.20
C GLY A 434 9.74 -14.64 12.19
N SER A 435 9.93 -14.38 10.89
CA SER A 435 9.79 -15.38 9.82
C SER A 435 10.91 -16.41 9.85
N SER A 436 10.68 -17.59 9.27
CA SER A 436 11.72 -18.61 9.10
C SER A 436 12.72 -18.16 8.05
N LEU A 437 13.92 -17.75 8.48
CA LEU A 437 15.02 -17.39 7.57
C LEU A 437 15.46 -18.56 6.70
N GLU A 438 15.31 -19.79 7.20
CA GLU A 438 15.61 -20.99 6.44
C GLU A 438 14.71 -21.06 5.20
N HIS A 439 13.38 -21.02 5.40
CA HIS A 439 12.40 -21.19 4.33
C HIS A 439 12.18 -19.93 3.46
N ASN A 440 12.67 -18.77 3.90
CA ASN A 440 12.81 -17.60 3.04
C ASN A 440 14.03 -17.69 2.10
N HIS A 441 15.08 -18.42 2.48
CA HIS A 441 16.23 -18.60 1.59
C HIS A 441 15.76 -19.18 0.25
N PRO A 442 16.18 -18.63 -0.91
CA PRO A 442 15.70 -19.06 -2.22
C PRO A 442 16.28 -20.41 -2.69
N ARG A 443 16.81 -21.25 -1.78
CA ARG A 443 17.56 -22.47 -2.16
C ARG A 443 16.70 -23.55 -2.79
N ASP A 444 15.42 -23.55 -2.46
CA ASP A 444 14.40 -24.46 -2.97
C ASP A 444 13.86 -24.05 -4.34
N ILE A 445 14.15 -22.82 -4.80
CA ILE A 445 13.67 -22.35 -6.10
C ILE A 445 14.31 -23.13 -7.25
N GLU A 446 15.60 -23.48 -7.13
CA GLU A 446 16.31 -24.21 -8.20
C GLU A 446 15.64 -25.53 -8.55
N LYS A 447 15.35 -26.37 -7.55
CA LYS A 447 14.68 -27.66 -7.76
C LYS A 447 13.24 -27.46 -8.23
N ALA A 448 12.47 -26.62 -7.55
CA ALA A 448 11.07 -26.36 -7.92
C ALA A 448 10.92 -25.87 -9.38
N ALA A 449 11.78 -24.95 -9.81
CA ALA A 449 11.75 -24.41 -11.17
C ALA A 449 12.17 -25.43 -12.23
N ARG A 450 13.18 -26.26 -11.95
CA ARG A 450 13.65 -27.28 -12.89
C ARG A 450 12.70 -28.47 -13.03
N ASP A 451 12.03 -28.85 -11.94
CA ASP A 451 11.07 -29.95 -11.95
C ASP A 451 9.71 -29.52 -12.55
N HIS A 452 9.40 -28.22 -12.55
CA HIS A 452 8.19 -27.63 -13.15
C HIS A 452 8.51 -26.51 -14.16
N PRO A 453 9.12 -26.83 -15.32
CA PRO A 453 9.51 -25.84 -16.32
C PRO A 453 8.32 -25.05 -16.91
N ASP A 454 7.11 -25.59 -16.81
CA ASP A 454 5.86 -24.95 -17.27
C ASP A 454 5.26 -23.97 -16.24
N ILE A 455 5.84 -23.85 -15.04
CA ILE A 455 5.45 -22.86 -14.03
C ILE A 455 6.44 -21.70 -14.03
N ASN A 456 5.95 -20.47 -14.10
CA ASN A 456 6.74 -19.27 -13.96
C ASN A 456 6.76 -18.81 -12.48
N PHE A 457 7.95 -18.80 -11.88
CA PHE A 457 8.18 -18.36 -10.51
C PHE A 457 8.65 -16.91 -10.47
N ILE A 458 7.84 -16.02 -9.89
CA ILE A 458 8.22 -14.61 -9.66
C ILE A 458 8.69 -14.45 -8.23
N ILE A 459 10.00 -14.21 -8.06
CA ILE A 459 10.67 -14.12 -6.77
C ILE A 459 10.58 -12.69 -6.26
N TYR A 460 9.64 -12.45 -5.35
CA TYR A 460 9.40 -11.12 -4.80
C TYR A 460 10.58 -10.68 -3.96
N HIS A 461 10.96 -9.42 -4.16
CA HIS A 461 12.14 -8.80 -3.57
C HIS A 461 13.45 -9.46 -3.99
N SER A 462 13.44 -10.25 -5.07
CA SER A 462 14.65 -10.80 -5.72
C SER A 462 15.60 -11.54 -4.76
N GLY A 463 15.03 -12.24 -3.78
CA GLY A 463 15.81 -12.97 -2.77
C GLY A 463 16.72 -12.06 -1.94
N PHE A 464 16.43 -10.77 -1.79
CA PHE A 464 17.31 -9.85 -1.06
C PHE A 464 17.22 -10.06 0.45
N LYS A 465 18.30 -10.49 1.12
CA LYS A 465 18.20 -10.97 2.52
C LYS A 465 17.83 -9.91 3.57
N ALA A 466 18.14 -8.63 3.36
CA ALA A 466 18.21 -7.61 4.42
C ALA A 466 17.05 -7.68 5.44
N ALA A 467 17.29 -8.40 6.54
CA ALA A 467 16.27 -8.73 7.51
C ALA A 467 15.89 -7.46 8.27
N ASN A 468 14.59 -7.19 8.40
CA ASN A 468 14.11 -5.97 9.01
C ASN A 468 14.63 -4.67 8.34
N TYR A 469 15.06 -4.75 7.08
CA TYR A 469 15.49 -3.59 6.29
C TYR A 469 16.68 -2.84 6.90
N GLU A 470 17.44 -3.49 7.78
CA GLU A 470 18.65 -2.93 8.37
C GLU A 470 19.86 -3.29 7.51
N LEU A 471 20.26 -2.33 6.67
CA LEU A 471 21.52 -2.41 5.95
C LEU A 471 22.64 -1.75 6.79
N PRO A 472 23.85 -2.33 6.81
CA PRO A 472 25.01 -1.66 7.39
C PRO A 472 25.29 -0.34 6.63
N PRO A 473 25.83 0.69 7.32
CA PRO A 473 26.15 1.95 6.68
C PRO A 473 27.19 1.80 5.56
N GLY A 474 27.09 2.66 4.55
CA GLY A 474 27.93 2.61 3.36
C GLY A 474 27.69 1.33 2.55
N ASP A 475 28.78 0.71 2.11
CA ASP A 475 28.77 -0.48 1.24
C ASP A 475 28.96 -1.80 2.00
N GLY A 476 28.96 -1.79 3.33
CA GLY A 476 29.29 -2.96 4.16
C GLY A 476 28.34 -4.15 4.01
N TYR A 477 27.28 -4.03 3.22
CA TYR A 477 26.37 -5.14 2.89
C TYR A 477 26.92 -5.99 1.74
N ILE A 478 27.67 -5.37 0.83
CA ILE A 478 28.40 -6.05 -0.24
C ILE A 478 29.60 -6.73 0.41
N GLN A 479 29.59 -8.06 0.44
CA GLN A 479 30.67 -8.85 1.03
C GLN A 479 31.79 -9.07 0.00
N GLU A 480 32.86 -9.74 0.45
CA GLU A 480 34.02 -10.06 -0.38
C GLU A 480 33.62 -10.69 -1.73
N GLY A 481 34.27 -10.24 -2.81
CA GLY A 481 33.97 -10.68 -4.17
C GLY A 481 32.62 -10.21 -4.71
N GLY A 482 32.00 -9.19 -4.10
CA GLY A 482 30.69 -8.68 -4.53
C GLY A 482 29.51 -9.53 -4.06
N TYR A 483 29.66 -10.37 -3.05
CA TYR A 483 28.57 -11.24 -2.61
C TYR A 483 27.46 -10.45 -1.89
N LEU A 484 26.24 -10.53 -2.43
CA LEU A 484 25.00 -10.08 -1.80
C LEU A 484 24.26 -11.31 -1.24
N PRO A 485 24.05 -11.41 0.08
CA PRO A 485 23.40 -12.57 0.67
C PRO A 485 22.05 -12.88 0.01
N TRP A 486 21.86 -14.16 -0.33
CA TRP A 486 20.67 -14.73 -0.99
C TRP A 486 20.45 -14.31 -2.45
N THR A 487 20.57 -13.03 -2.80
CA THR A 487 20.49 -12.60 -4.21
C THR A 487 21.60 -13.24 -5.04
N THR A 488 22.87 -13.18 -4.57
CA THR A 488 23.98 -13.81 -5.28
C THR A 488 23.86 -15.34 -5.30
N ASP A 489 23.23 -15.95 -4.29
CA ASP A 489 22.98 -17.40 -4.29
C ASP A 489 22.02 -17.78 -5.42
N LEU A 490 20.92 -17.03 -5.57
CA LEU A 490 19.93 -17.23 -6.63
C LEU A 490 20.53 -16.95 -8.03
N VAL A 491 21.35 -15.90 -8.15
CA VAL A 491 22.12 -15.61 -9.38
C VAL A 491 23.03 -16.78 -9.76
N ARG A 492 23.78 -17.34 -8.81
CA ARG A 492 24.66 -18.50 -9.05
C ARG A 492 23.87 -19.74 -9.46
N MET A 493 22.67 -19.95 -8.91
CA MET A 493 21.78 -21.05 -9.33
C MET A 493 21.37 -20.90 -10.80
N ARG A 494 21.05 -19.68 -11.26
CA ARG A 494 20.76 -19.40 -12.69
C ARG A 494 21.98 -19.54 -13.58
N GLU A 495 23.15 -19.08 -13.14
CA GLU A 495 24.39 -19.25 -13.91
C GLU A 495 24.79 -20.72 -14.06
N ALA A 496 24.57 -21.53 -13.02
CA ALA A 496 24.80 -22.97 -13.05
C ALA A 496 23.77 -23.74 -13.89
N ASN A 497 22.55 -23.20 -14.03
CA ASN A 497 21.45 -23.80 -14.78
C ASN A 497 20.87 -22.79 -15.81
N PRO A 498 21.55 -22.52 -16.93
CA PRO A 498 21.11 -21.53 -17.91
C PRO A 498 19.76 -21.84 -18.57
N ASP A 499 19.33 -23.10 -18.53
CA ASP A 499 18.03 -23.61 -18.98
C ASP A 499 16.87 -23.33 -18.01
N MET A 500 17.16 -22.91 -16.76
CA MET A 500 16.15 -22.49 -15.77
C MET A 500 15.60 -21.08 -16.12
N THR A 501 14.83 -21.00 -17.21
CA THR A 501 14.28 -19.74 -17.77
C THR A 501 12.96 -19.30 -17.15
N ASN A 502 12.37 -20.11 -16.29
CA ASN A 502 11.06 -19.88 -15.67
C ASN A 502 11.14 -19.21 -14.29
N VAL A 503 12.27 -18.58 -13.95
CA VAL A 503 12.46 -17.81 -12.69
C VAL A 503 12.68 -16.34 -13.02
N TYR A 504 11.91 -15.48 -12.35
CA TYR A 504 11.85 -14.04 -12.57
C TYR A 504 12.17 -13.27 -11.30
N MET A 505 12.89 -12.15 -11.45
CA MET A 505 13.40 -11.33 -10.35
C MET A 505 12.54 -10.08 -10.19
N GLU A 506 11.69 -10.03 -9.16
CA GLU A 506 10.82 -8.88 -8.90
C GLU A 506 11.53 -7.86 -7.98
N LEU A 507 11.43 -6.57 -8.33
CA LEU A 507 12.21 -5.51 -7.69
C LEU A 507 11.64 -5.04 -6.34
N GLY A 508 10.34 -4.75 -6.29
CA GLY A 508 9.57 -4.42 -5.08
C GLY A 508 10.23 -3.42 -4.16
N THR A 509 10.01 -3.63 -2.86
CA THR A 509 10.65 -2.81 -1.82
C THR A 509 12.18 -2.91 -1.83
N THR A 510 12.80 -3.95 -2.41
CA THR A 510 14.28 -4.01 -2.53
C THR A 510 14.80 -2.80 -3.30
N PHE A 511 14.22 -2.51 -4.47
CA PHE A 511 14.60 -1.33 -5.25
C PHE A 511 14.26 -0.04 -4.49
N GLY A 512 13.02 0.12 -4.04
CA GLY A 512 12.57 1.33 -3.34
C GLY A 512 13.40 1.67 -2.09
N HIS A 513 13.75 0.67 -1.30
CA HIS A 513 14.58 0.82 -0.10
C HIS A 513 16.01 1.23 -0.46
N THR A 514 16.66 0.47 -1.34
CA THR A 514 18.08 0.64 -1.61
C THR A 514 18.37 1.89 -2.43
N VAL A 515 17.51 2.25 -3.39
CA VAL A 515 17.73 3.40 -4.29
C VAL A 515 17.78 4.76 -3.57
N ILE A 516 17.12 4.89 -2.41
CA ILE A 516 17.10 6.14 -1.61
C ILE A 516 18.05 6.11 -0.41
N THR A 517 18.66 4.96 -0.11
CA THR A 517 19.46 4.77 1.12
C THR A 517 20.88 4.34 0.83
N HIS A 518 21.04 3.37 -0.08
CA HIS A 518 22.31 2.77 -0.50
C HIS A 518 22.34 2.59 -2.02
N PRO A 519 22.46 3.67 -2.83
CA PRO A 519 22.43 3.57 -4.29
C PRO A 519 23.47 2.62 -4.89
N ASN A 520 24.64 2.49 -4.26
CA ASN A 520 25.65 1.51 -4.67
C ASN A 520 25.21 0.06 -4.45
N VAL A 521 24.59 -0.25 -3.30
CA VAL A 521 23.98 -1.57 -3.06
C VAL A 521 22.86 -1.84 -4.06
N CYS A 522 22.03 -0.83 -4.36
CA CYS A 522 20.98 -0.92 -5.38
C CYS A 522 21.55 -1.25 -6.77
N ALA A 523 22.60 -0.54 -7.18
CA ALA A 523 23.24 -0.75 -8.48
C ALA A 523 23.93 -2.10 -8.59
N HIS A 524 24.63 -2.51 -7.54
CA HIS A 524 25.27 -3.82 -7.49
C HIS A 524 24.23 -4.95 -7.54
N PHE A 525 23.11 -4.78 -6.82
CA PHE A 525 21.96 -5.68 -6.87
C PHE A 525 21.37 -5.78 -8.29
N LEU A 526 21.01 -4.63 -8.90
CA LEU A 526 20.47 -4.58 -10.26
C LEU A 526 21.45 -5.17 -11.29
N GLY A 527 22.74 -4.84 -11.15
CA GLY A 527 23.79 -5.31 -12.04
C GLY A 527 23.93 -6.84 -12.04
N GLN A 528 23.90 -7.48 -10.87
CA GLN A 528 23.95 -8.94 -10.78
C GLN A 528 22.75 -9.60 -11.47
N ILE A 529 21.53 -9.14 -11.15
CA ILE A 529 20.34 -9.77 -11.71
C ILE A 529 20.24 -9.52 -13.22
N LEU A 530 20.59 -8.32 -13.71
CA LEU A 530 20.57 -8.03 -15.14
C LEU A 530 21.60 -8.85 -15.92
N LYS A 531 22.80 -9.05 -15.34
CA LYS A 531 23.85 -9.86 -15.96
C LYS A 531 23.46 -11.34 -16.05
N ALA A 532 22.85 -11.88 -15.00
CA ALA A 532 22.55 -13.32 -14.92
C ALA A 532 21.21 -13.72 -15.55
N TYR A 533 20.17 -12.88 -15.39
CA TYR A 533 18.82 -13.17 -15.85
C TYR A 533 18.44 -12.44 -17.14
N GLY A 534 19.08 -11.31 -17.43
CA GLY A 534 18.68 -10.42 -18.52
C GLY A 534 17.50 -9.52 -18.13
N ALA A 535 17.37 -8.40 -18.86
CA ALA A 535 16.28 -7.44 -18.63
C ALA A 535 14.88 -8.00 -18.93
N ASP A 536 14.77 -9.12 -19.64
CA ASP A 536 13.53 -9.82 -19.98
C ASP A 536 13.00 -10.74 -18.85
N HIS A 537 13.77 -10.91 -17.78
CA HIS A 537 13.44 -11.72 -16.60
C HIS A 537 13.37 -10.91 -15.30
N VAL A 538 13.45 -9.59 -15.38
CA VAL A 538 13.28 -8.68 -14.23
C VAL A 538 11.89 -8.06 -14.30
N ILE A 539 11.16 -8.07 -13.18
CA ILE A 539 9.75 -7.68 -13.09
C ILE A 539 9.59 -6.46 -12.20
N TRP A 540 8.84 -5.47 -12.68
CA TRP A 540 8.49 -4.28 -11.92
C TRP A 540 7.38 -4.56 -10.90
N GLY A 541 7.67 -4.23 -9.65
CA GLY A 541 6.69 -4.09 -8.59
C GLY A 541 7.18 -3.03 -7.61
N THR A 542 6.26 -2.35 -6.92
CA THR A 542 6.61 -1.18 -6.09
C THR A 542 6.36 -1.37 -4.62
N ASP A 543 5.53 -2.35 -4.28
CA ASP A 543 5.02 -2.57 -2.93
C ASP A 543 4.34 -1.31 -2.36
N ALA A 544 3.67 -0.53 -3.23
CA ALA A 544 2.87 0.64 -2.86
C ALA A 544 1.60 0.21 -2.10
N ILE A 545 0.98 1.04 -1.25
CA ILE A 545 0.99 2.52 -1.21
C ILE A 545 1.63 3.15 0.04
N TRP A 546 2.35 2.41 0.89
CA TRP A 546 2.89 2.94 2.16
C TRP A 546 3.91 4.06 1.95
N TRP A 547 4.68 3.97 0.87
CA TRP A 547 5.57 5.02 0.37
C TRP A 547 4.84 6.22 -0.25
N GLY A 548 3.51 6.17 -0.33
CA GLY A 548 2.70 7.02 -1.18
C GLY A 548 2.54 6.43 -2.58
N SER A 549 2.24 7.31 -3.54
CA SER A 549 2.25 6.99 -4.97
C SER A 549 3.57 6.34 -5.38
N PRO A 550 3.53 5.32 -6.26
CA PRO A 550 4.74 4.70 -6.81
C PRO A 550 5.50 5.59 -7.80
N GLN A 551 5.00 6.79 -8.15
CA GLN A 551 5.58 7.64 -9.19
C GLN A 551 7.07 7.92 -8.97
N TRP A 552 7.50 8.12 -7.72
CA TRP A 552 8.90 8.38 -7.43
C TRP A 552 9.80 7.18 -7.72
N GLN A 553 9.31 5.94 -7.54
CA GLN A 553 10.05 4.73 -7.87
C GLN A 553 10.16 4.59 -9.39
N ILE A 554 9.06 4.83 -10.11
CA ILE A 554 9.03 4.81 -11.58
C ILE A 554 10.05 5.82 -12.13
N GLU A 555 10.05 7.05 -11.60
CA GLU A 555 11.01 8.09 -12.00
C GLU A 555 12.44 7.74 -11.63
N ALA A 556 12.68 7.18 -10.44
CA ALA A 556 14.01 6.74 -10.02
C ALA A 556 14.55 5.69 -11.00
N PHE A 557 13.73 4.70 -11.37
CA PHE A 557 14.13 3.63 -12.28
C PHE A 557 14.35 4.13 -13.71
N ARG A 558 13.47 4.99 -14.23
CA ARG A 558 13.66 5.64 -15.55
C ARG A 558 14.98 6.41 -15.61
N ARG A 559 15.34 7.10 -14.53
CA ARG A 559 16.53 7.95 -14.46
C ARG A 559 17.79 7.18 -14.13
N PHE A 560 17.68 6.00 -13.51
CA PHE A 560 18.80 5.22 -13.06
C PHE A 560 19.80 4.91 -14.19
N ARG A 561 21.09 4.94 -13.87
CA ARG A 561 22.20 4.49 -14.71
C ARG A 561 23.13 3.59 -13.91
N MET A 562 23.65 2.57 -14.56
CA MET A 562 24.71 1.76 -13.97
C MET A 562 26.01 2.58 -13.92
N PRO A 563 26.65 2.77 -12.76
CA PRO A 563 27.93 3.48 -12.68
C PRO A 563 29.02 2.78 -13.49
N GLU A 564 29.84 3.55 -14.20
CA GLU A 564 30.96 3.05 -14.99
C GLU A 564 31.90 2.15 -14.16
N ALA A 565 32.18 2.53 -12.90
CA ALA A 565 33.02 1.72 -12.01
C ALA A 565 32.48 0.30 -11.78
N LEU A 566 31.16 0.13 -11.63
CA LEU A 566 30.56 -1.19 -11.47
C LEU A 566 30.48 -1.97 -12.80
N GLN A 567 30.36 -1.25 -13.92
CA GLN A 567 30.46 -1.87 -15.25
C GLN A 567 31.88 -2.41 -15.49
N GLU A 568 32.91 -1.64 -15.14
CA GLU A 568 34.32 -2.04 -15.29
C GLU A 568 34.71 -3.18 -14.34
N GLU A 569 34.31 -3.10 -13.07
CA GLU A 569 34.71 -4.08 -12.05
C GLU A 569 33.97 -5.41 -12.19
N PHE A 570 32.65 -5.37 -12.41
CA PHE A 570 31.80 -6.57 -12.40
C PHE A 570 31.26 -6.97 -13.77
N GLY A 571 31.47 -6.14 -14.81
CA GLY A 571 30.91 -6.38 -16.14
C GLY A 571 29.38 -6.23 -16.17
N TYR A 572 28.81 -5.38 -15.31
CA TYR A 572 27.37 -5.16 -15.31
C TYR A 572 26.93 -4.37 -16.55
N PRO A 573 25.77 -4.70 -17.14
CA PRO A 573 25.21 -3.91 -18.22
C PRO A 573 24.64 -2.60 -17.67
N ASP A 574 24.70 -1.52 -18.48
CA ASP A 574 23.82 -0.38 -18.29
C ASP A 574 22.41 -0.69 -18.81
N LEU A 575 21.42 0.09 -18.36
CA LEU A 575 20.02 -0.08 -18.74
C LEU A 575 19.65 0.84 -19.92
N THR A 576 19.35 0.24 -21.07
CA THR A 576 18.76 0.98 -22.19
C THR A 576 17.30 1.35 -21.91
N ASP A 577 16.73 2.29 -22.66
CA ASP A 577 15.30 2.62 -22.55
C ASP A 577 14.42 1.40 -22.88
N ALA A 578 14.85 0.54 -23.80
CA ALA A 578 14.16 -0.70 -24.12
C ALA A 578 14.21 -1.72 -22.97
N ASP A 579 15.32 -1.81 -22.23
CA ASP A 579 15.42 -2.65 -21.05
C ASP A 579 14.52 -2.13 -19.93
N LYS A 580 14.43 -0.80 -19.77
CA LYS A 580 13.53 -0.18 -18.81
C LYS A 580 12.06 -0.42 -19.16
N ASP A 581 11.69 -0.34 -20.42
CA ASP A 581 10.32 -0.65 -20.88
C ASP A 581 9.95 -2.12 -20.63
N LYS A 582 10.89 -3.04 -20.87
CA LYS A 582 10.70 -4.47 -20.52
C LYS A 582 10.36 -4.64 -19.05
N ILE A 583 11.21 -4.07 -18.19
CA ILE A 583 11.10 -4.23 -16.75
C ILE A 583 9.84 -3.55 -16.21
N LEU A 584 9.60 -2.28 -16.60
CA LEU A 584 8.47 -1.48 -16.14
C LEU A 584 7.11 -2.07 -16.48
N GLY A 585 6.99 -2.88 -17.53
CA GLY A 585 5.72 -3.56 -17.75
C GLY A 585 5.62 -4.57 -18.88
N LEU A 586 6.50 -4.58 -19.90
CA LEU A 586 6.32 -5.54 -21.01
C LEU A 586 6.56 -7.00 -20.58
N ASN A 587 7.47 -7.24 -19.64
CA ASN A 587 7.69 -8.58 -19.09
C ASN A 587 6.47 -9.07 -18.31
N ALA A 588 5.91 -8.22 -17.44
CA ALA A 588 4.67 -8.53 -16.72
C ALA A 588 3.50 -8.72 -17.68
N ALA A 589 3.37 -7.88 -18.71
CA ALA A 589 2.33 -8.01 -19.73
C ALA A 589 2.38 -9.37 -20.43
N ARG A 590 3.59 -9.82 -20.80
CA ARG A 590 3.81 -11.16 -21.38
C ARG A 590 3.37 -12.28 -20.42
N LEU A 591 3.77 -12.20 -19.15
CA LEU A 591 3.45 -13.23 -18.15
C LEU A 591 1.95 -13.31 -17.86
N TYR A 592 1.30 -12.16 -17.66
CA TYR A 592 -0.11 -12.08 -17.31
C TYR A 592 -1.07 -12.09 -18.52
N GLY A 593 -0.56 -12.29 -19.74
CA GLY A 593 -1.38 -12.35 -20.95
C GLY A 593 -2.06 -11.03 -21.32
N ILE A 594 -1.47 -9.89 -20.96
CA ILE A 594 -1.99 -8.55 -21.29
C ILE A 594 -1.32 -8.05 -22.57
N ASP A 595 -2.12 -7.61 -23.54
CA ASP A 595 -1.62 -6.88 -24.71
C ASP A 595 -1.38 -5.40 -24.31
N PRO A 596 -0.12 -4.94 -24.22
CA PRO A 596 0.19 -3.58 -23.79
C PRO A 596 -0.27 -2.52 -24.80
N ASP A 597 -0.33 -2.84 -26.10
CA ASP A 597 -0.78 -1.91 -27.13
C ASP A 597 -2.30 -1.73 -27.07
N ALA A 598 -3.03 -2.84 -26.93
CA ALA A 598 -4.48 -2.81 -26.73
C ALA A 598 -4.84 -2.08 -25.42
N ALA A 599 -4.12 -2.37 -24.33
CA ALA A 599 -4.32 -1.70 -23.05
C ALA A 599 -4.10 -0.19 -23.18
N ARG A 600 -2.97 0.26 -23.75
CA ARG A 600 -2.68 1.69 -23.98
C ARG A 600 -3.72 2.35 -24.87
N LYS A 601 -4.18 1.68 -25.93
CA LYS A 601 -5.21 2.21 -26.84
C LYS A 601 -6.56 2.40 -26.16
N ALA A 602 -6.88 1.59 -25.15
CA ALA A 602 -8.12 1.71 -24.39
C ALA A 602 -8.10 2.89 -23.40
N LEU A 603 -6.93 3.27 -22.86
CA LEU A 603 -6.79 4.26 -21.78
C LEU A 603 -7.48 5.62 -22.06
N PRO A 604 -7.36 6.27 -23.23
CA PRO A 604 -7.98 7.59 -23.42
C PRO A 604 -9.51 7.57 -23.24
N ALA A 605 -10.15 6.44 -23.54
CA ALA A 605 -11.59 6.26 -23.38
C ALA A 605 -11.98 5.61 -22.05
N ASP A 606 -11.02 5.08 -21.28
CA ASP A 606 -11.30 4.37 -20.04
C ASP A 606 -11.70 5.34 -18.91
N GLY A 607 -12.62 4.89 -18.05
CA GLY A 607 -13.21 5.72 -17.01
C GLY A 607 -12.18 6.24 -16.00
N LEU A 608 -11.16 5.44 -15.67
CA LEU A 608 -10.11 5.85 -14.74
C LEU A 608 -9.21 6.95 -15.32
N SER A 609 -8.84 6.89 -16.60
CA SER A 609 -8.03 7.96 -17.20
C SER A 609 -8.85 9.23 -17.44
N GLN A 610 -10.13 9.11 -17.77
CA GLN A 610 -11.02 10.28 -17.81
C GLN A 610 -11.13 10.96 -16.45
N LEU A 611 -11.27 10.18 -15.37
CA LEU A 611 -11.29 10.71 -14.00
C LEU A 611 -9.94 11.33 -13.61
N LYS A 612 -8.82 10.70 -13.97
CA LYS A 612 -7.47 11.27 -13.76
C LYS A 612 -7.30 12.61 -14.48
N ASN A 613 -7.72 12.68 -15.74
CA ASN A 613 -7.63 13.90 -16.54
C ASN A 613 -8.52 15.01 -15.94
N TRP A 614 -9.75 14.68 -15.54
CA TRP A 614 -10.63 15.63 -14.86
C TRP A 614 -10.06 16.08 -13.52
N TYR A 615 -9.53 15.16 -12.72
CA TYR A 615 -8.83 15.45 -11.47
C TYR A 615 -7.69 16.46 -11.68
N GLY A 616 -6.85 16.26 -12.70
CA GLY A 616 -5.79 17.21 -13.06
C GLY A 616 -6.32 18.57 -13.54
N HIS A 617 -7.36 18.58 -14.37
CA HIS A 617 -7.99 19.82 -14.86
C HIS A 617 -8.60 20.68 -13.75
N GLU A 618 -9.15 20.06 -12.69
CA GLU A 618 -9.68 20.75 -11.51
C GLU A 618 -8.58 21.19 -10.52
N GLY A 619 -7.30 21.08 -10.91
CA GLY A 619 -6.16 21.47 -10.06
C GLY A 619 -5.73 20.40 -9.07
N GLY A 620 -6.15 19.14 -9.27
CA GLY A 620 -5.60 17.99 -8.56
C GLY A 620 -4.09 17.86 -8.77
N GLN A 621 -3.38 17.50 -7.71
CA GLN A 621 -1.92 17.40 -7.69
C GLN A 621 -1.48 16.13 -6.95
N PRO A 622 -0.30 15.57 -7.30
CA PRO A 622 0.32 14.50 -6.54
C PRO A 622 0.35 14.83 -5.04
N SER A 623 -0.07 13.87 -4.21
CA SER A 623 -0.16 14.12 -2.77
C SER A 623 1.22 14.28 -2.13
N ASN A 624 2.23 13.58 -2.67
CA ASN A 624 3.56 13.38 -2.11
C ASN A 624 3.53 12.95 -0.64
N THR A 625 2.48 12.21 -0.26
CA THR A 625 2.26 11.78 1.12
C THR A 625 2.85 10.40 1.33
N GLN A 626 3.66 10.26 2.38
CA GLN A 626 4.16 8.96 2.85
C GLN A 626 3.25 8.52 4.01
N TYR A 627 2.56 7.39 3.83
CA TYR A 627 1.49 6.93 4.73
C TYR A 627 2.00 6.02 5.85
N GLY A 628 3.21 5.46 5.72
CA GLY A 628 3.80 4.58 6.71
C GLY A 628 4.45 5.29 7.90
N TRP A 629 5.27 4.53 8.61
CA TRP A 629 5.84 4.91 9.91
C TRP A 629 7.33 5.18 9.83
N ILE A 630 7.77 6.12 10.65
CA ILE A 630 9.17 6.48 10.80
C ILE A 630 9.59 6.43 12.27
N LYS A 631 10.89 6.31 12.52
CA LYS A 631 11.44 6.45 13.86
C LYS A 631 11.31 7.92 14.30
N ALA A 632 10.85 8.14 15.53
CA ALA A 632 10.50 9.44 16.09
C ALA A 632 11.69 10.32 16.50
#